data_AF-A0A7C5Q5M5-F1
#
_entry.id   AF-A0A7C5Q5M5-F1
#
_cell.length_a   1.000
_cell.length_b   1.000
_cell.length_c   1.000
_cell.angle_alpha   90.00
_cell.angle_beta   90.00
_cell.angle_gamma   90.00
#
_symmetry.space_group_name_H-M   'P 1'
#
loop_
_entity.id
_entity.type
_entity.pdbx_description
1 polymer ?
#
loop_
_entity_poly.entity_id
_entity_poly.type
_entity_poly.pdbx_seq_one_letter_code
_entity_poly.pdbx_strand_id
1 'polypeptide(L)'
;MKKSVLLFSIAFFLVISDVLLAQGDLTPKGVDAFQVKEETRYMSQGNNTALVVELPQADPKLVAKLWKKYLQDYDAKVKKGKEGELFADDADIPGIGEGNTVDVYAKIKDSGDGAELSVWFYLGGAYLQSQM
;
A
#
# COMPACT_ATOMS: atom_id res chain seq x y z
N MET A 1 7.33 14.13 0.08
CA MET A 1 6.10 13.34 -0.15
C MET A 1 4.91 14.29 -0.09
N LYS A 2 4.06 14.30 -1.13
CA LYS A 2 2.87 15.16 -1.17
C LYS A 2 1.95 14.83 0.02
N LYS A 3 1.40 15.84 0.71
CA LYS A 3 0.59 15.67 1.94
C LYS A 3 -0.55 14.65 1.76
N SER A 4 -1.18 14.63 0.60
CA SER A 4 -2.28 13.72 0.26
C SER A 4 -1.89 12.24 0.25
N VAL A 5 -0.66 11.93 -0.15
CA VAL A 5 -0.13 10.57 -0.18
C VAL A 5 0.09 10.06 1.24
N LEU A 6 0.68 10.91 2.08
CA LEU A 6 0.86 10.61 3.50
C LEU A 6 -0.50 10.38 4.17
N LEU A 7 -1.49 11.22 3.87
CA LEU A 7 -2.86 11.06 4.37
C LEU A 7 -3.51 9.75 3.92
N PHE A 8 -3.35 9.36 2.66
CA PHE A 8 -3.87 8.10 2.15
C PHE A 8 -3.21 6.87 2.81
N SER A 9 -1.87 6.87 2.93
CA SER A 9 -1.15 5.79 3.60
C SER A 9 -1.50 5.70 5.08
N ILE A 10 -1.68 6.84 5.76
CA ILE A 10 -2.16 6.89 7.15
C ILE A 10 -3.60 6.38 7.26
N ALA A 11 -4.49 6.73 6.32
CA ALA A 11 -5.88 6.27 6.35
C ALA A 11 -5.99 4.75 6.22
N PHE A 12 -5.27 4.14 5.27
CA PHE A 12 -5.20 2.68 5.20
C PHE A 12 -4.62 2.07 6.48
N PHE A 13 -3.59 2.70 7.05
CA PHE A 13 -2.98 2.23 8.29
C PHE A 13 -3.95 2.24 9.48
N LEU A 14 -4.74 3.30 9.65
CA LEU A 14 -5.77 3.35 10.69
C LEU A 14 -6.78 2.21 10.50
N VAL A 15 -7.24 2.01 9.27
CA VAL A 15 -8.17 0.91 8.95
C VAL A 15 -7.56 -0.46 9.25
N ILE A 16 -6.29 -0.70 8.88
CA ILE A 16 -5.67 -2.00 9.08
C ILE A 16 -5.34 -2.27 10.56
N SER A 17 -4.85 -1.26 11.28
CA SER A 17 -4.51 -1.39 12.70
C SER A 17 -5.75 -1.64 13.56
N ASP A 18 -6.86 -0.95 13.32
CA ASP A 18 -8.13 -1.20 14.00
C ASP A 18 -8.62 -2.64 13.78
N VAL A 19 -8.54 -3.13 12.53
CA VAL A 19 -8.94 -4.50 12.18
C VAL A 19 -8.04 -5.56 12.82
N LEU A 20 -6.73 -5.30 12.92
CA LEU A 20 -5.78 -6.23 13.53
C LEU A 20 -5.86 -6.22 15.07
N LEU A 21 -6.06 -5.05 15.68
CA LEU A 21 -6.31 -4.92 17.13
C LEU A 21 -7.58 -5.66 17.55
N ALA A 22 -8.65 -5.56 16.75
CA ALA A 22 -9.91 -6.25 17.02
C ALA A 22 -9.81 -7.78 16.89
N GLN A 23 -8.85 -8.29 16.10
CA GLN A 23 -8.60 -9.73 15.92
C GLN A 23 -7.53 -10.28 16.89
N GLY A 24 -6.84 -9.41 17.64
CA GLY A 24 -5.75 -9.79 18.55
C GLY A 24 -4.42 -10.07 17.86
N ASP A 25 -4.32 -9.80 16.55
CA ASP A 25 -3.15 -10.06 15.71
C ASP A 25 -2.08 -8.97 15.81
N LEU A 26 -2.40 -7.84 16.46
CA LEU A 26 -1.47 -6.73 16.63
C LEU A 26 -1.56 -6.20 18.06
N THR A 27 -0.41 -5.95 18.68
CA THR A 27 -0.34 -5.36 20.02
C THR A 27 -0.23 -3.82 19.93
N PRO A 28 -0.64 -3.06 20.96
CA PRO A 28 -0.46 -1.60 20.98
C PRO A 28 0.99 -1.17 20.74
N LYS A 29 1.96 -1.97 21.21
CA LYS A 29 3.39 -1.74 20.98
C LYS A 29 3.81 -1.96 19.51
N GLY A 30 3.11 -2.83 18.80
CA GLY A 30 3.27 -3.04 17.36
C GLY A 30 2.86 -1.81 16.56
N VAL A 31 1.80 -1.09 16.99
CA VAL A 31 1.32 0.16 16.36
C VAL A 31 2.40 1.26 16.36
N ASP A 32 3.19 1.38 17.42
CA ASP A 32 4.20 2.43 17.54
C ASP A 32 5.44 2.21 16.64
N ALA A 33 5.66 0.99 16.16
CA ALA A 33 6.80 0.63 15.30
C ALA A 33 6.55 0.93 13.80
N PHE A 34 5.35 1.35 13.44
CA PHE A 34 4.95 1.55 12.06
C PHE A 34 5.59 2.77 11.42
N GLN A 35 6.30 2.56 10.31
CA GLN A 35 6.84 3.63 9.49
C GLN A 35 6.60 3.36 8.01
N VAL A 36 6.14 4.40 7.31
CA VAL A 36 6.08 4.42 5.85
C VAL A 36 7.42 4.96 5.34
N LYS A 37 8.10 4.17 4.51
CA LYS A 37 9.37 4.55 3.88
C LYS A 37 9.21 4.64 2.38
N GLU A 38 9.95 5.54 1.75
CA GLU A 38 10.11 5.54 0.30
C GLU A 38 11.39 4.78 -0.04
N GLU A 39 11.26 3.68 -0.78
CA GLU A 39 12.41 2.87 -1.17
C GLU A 39 12.29 2.39 -2.61
N THR A 40 13.43 2.25 -3.30
CA THR A 40 13.46 1.59 -4.61
C THR A 40 13.19 0.10 -4.42
N ARG A 41 12.15 -0.41 -5.08
CA ARG A 41 11.77 -1.82 -5.05
C ARG A 41 11.55 -2.35 -6.46
N TYR A 42 11.84 -3.63 -6.65
CA TYR A 42 11.60 -4.34 -7.90
C TYR A 42 10.15 -4.80 -8.00
N MET A 43 9.53 -4.54 -9.15
CA MET A 43 8.21 -5.03 -9.52
C MET A 43 8.14 -5.36 -11.03
N SER A 44 6.98 -5.78 -11.52
CA SER A 44 6.79 -6.21 -12.92
C SER A 44 7.18 -5.19 -14.01
N GLN A 45 7.31 -3.90 -13.68
CA GLN A 45 7.84 -2.88 -14.61
C GLN A 45 9.27 -2.41 -14.27
N GLY A 46 10.04 -3.23 -13.54
CA GLY A 46 11.42 -2.93 -13.15
C GLY A 46 11.54 -2.28 -11.77
N ASN A 47 12.65 -1.57 -11.56
CA ASN A 47 12.96 -0.90 -10.29
C ASN A 47 12.32 0.48 -10.26
N ASN A 48 11.40 0.70 -9.33
CA ASN A 48 10.69 1.97 -9.18
C ASN A 48 10.54 2.33 -7.69
N THR A 49 10.34 3.62 -7.41
CA THR A 49 10.08 4.12 -6.05
C THR A 49 8.75 3.56 -5.55
N ALA A 50 8.79 2.91 -4.40
CA ALA A 50 7.63 2.39 -3.69
C ALA A 50 7.47 3.06 -2.34
N LEU A 51 6.23 3.13 -1.86
CA LEU A 51 5.94 3.28 -0.44
C LEU A 51 5.98 1.89 0.18
N VAL A 52 6.86 1.71 1.17
CA VAL A 52 7.07 0.46 1.88
C VAL A 52 6.58 0.63 3.32
N VAL A 53 5.74 -0.29 3.76
CA VAL A 53 5.21 -0.36 5.13
C VAL A 53 5.50 -1.73 5.70
N GLU A 54 6.23 -1.76 6.80
CA GLU A 54 6.40 -2.95 7.61
C GLU A 54 5.20 -3.08 8.56
N LEU A 55 4.57 -4.25 8.56
CA LEU A 55 3.43 -4.62 9.40
C LEU A 55 3.82 -5.81 10.28
N PRO A 56 4.52 -5.57 11.41
CA PRO A 56 4.85 -6.62 12.36
C PRO A 56 3.59 -7.32 12.84
N GLN A 57 3.71 -8.63 13.04
CA GLN A 57 2.68 -9.56 13.53
C GLN A 57 1.45 -9.72 12.61
N ALA A 58 1.37 -8.95 11.51
CA ALA A 58 0.25 -9.03 10.58
C ALA A 58 0.39 -10.23 9.64
N ASP A 59 -0.67 -11.03 9.49
CA ASP A 59 -0.75 -12.08 8.47
C ASP A 59 -0.73 -11.47 7.06
N PRO A 60 0.27 -11.79 6.21
CA PRO A 60 0.34 -11.32 4.83
C PRO A 60 -0.94 -11.55 4.01
N LYS A 61 -1.68 -12.64 4.26
CA LYS A 61 -2.94 -12.92 3.56
C LYS A 61 -4.05 -11.98 3.98
N LEU A 62 -4.14 -11.67 5.27
CA LEU A 62 -5.09 -10.69 5.79
C LEU A 62 -4.78 -9.30 5.24
N VAL A 63 -3.50 -8.91 5.25
CA VAL A 63 -3.05 -7.64 4.67
C VAL A 63 -3.43 -7.54 3.19
N ALA A 64 -3.17 -8.57 2.39
CA ALA A 64 -3.54 -8.58 0.98
C ALA A 64 -5.07 -8.47 0.77
N LYS A 65 -5.87 -9.12 1.62
CA LYS A 65 -7.34 -9.04 1.58
C LYS A 65 -7.84 -7.63 1.91
N LEU A 66 -7.33 -7.02 2.98
CA LEU A 66 -7.71 -5.69 3.42
C LEU A 66 -7.26 -4.62 2.42
N TRP A 67 -6.04 -4.74 1.90
CA TRP A 67 -5.53 -3.85 0.85
C TRP A 67 -6.39 -3.90 -0.42
N LYS A 68 -6.76 -5.11 -0.87
CA LYS A 68 -7.68 -5.26 -2.00
C LYS A 68 -9.02 -4.56 -1.75
N LYS A 69 -9.63 -4.79 -0.58
CA LYS A 69 -10.91 -4.17 -0.22
C LYS A 69 -10.79 -2.65 -0.19
N TYR A 70 -9.73 -2.14 0.43
CA TYR A 70 -9.46 -0.71 0.51
C TYR A 70 -9.33 -0.07 -0.87
N LEU A 71 -8.62 -0.69 -1.81
CA LEU A 71 -8.53 -0.18 -3.19
C LEU A 71 -9.87 -0.20 -3.93
N GLN A 72 -10.75 -1.17 -3.64
CA GLN A 72 -12.09 -1.23 -4.23
C GLN A 72 -13.00 -0.08 -3.76
N ASP A 73 -12.75 0.48 -2.57
CA ASP A 73 -13.46 1.67 -2.09
C ASP A 73 -13.09 2.94 -2.89
N TYR A 74 -12.07 2.88 -3.75
CA TYR A 74 -11.65 3.94 -4.68
C TYR A 74 -11.95 3.58 -6.15
N ASP A 75 -13.02 2.83 -6.39
CA ASP A 75 -13.51 2.39 -7.70
C ASP A 75 -12.48 1.62 -8.57
N ALA A 76 -11.38 1.17 -7.96
CA ALA A 76 -10.29 0.53 -8.68
C ALA A 76 -10.64 -0.91 -9.10
N LYS A 77 -10.28 -1.28 -10.33
CA LYS A 77 -10.42 -2.66 -10.81
C LYS A 77 -9.22 -3.49 -10.38
N VAL A 78 -9.33 -4.16 -9.24
CA VAL A 78 -8.24 -4.97 -8.69
C VAL A 78 -8.13 -6.34 -9.37
N LYS A 79 -6.99 -6.60 -10.02
CA LYS A 79 -6.62 -7.86 -10.68
C LYS A 79 -5.26 -8.36 -10.20
N LYS A 80 -4.94 -9.62 -10.55
CA LYS A 80 -3.62 -10.20 -10.28
C LYS A 80 -2.61 -9.65 -11.29
N GLY A 81 -1.50 -9.10 -10.79
CA GLY A 81 -0.36 -8.63 -11.58
C GLY A 81 0.58 -9.76 -11.99
N LYS A 82 1.60 -9.42 -12.78
CA LYS A 82 2.49 -10.39 -13.43
C LYS A 82 3.51 -11.03 -12.48
N GLU A 83 3.96 -10.29 -11.47
CA GLU A 83 5.03 -10.72 -10.54
C GLU A 83 4.51 -10.96 -9.12
N GLY A 84 3.27 -11.46 -8.99
CA GLY A 84 2.63 -11.66 -7.69
C GLY A 84 2.11 -10.38 -7.04
N GLU A 85 2.10 -9.27 -7.77
CA GLU A 85 1.47 -8.03 -7.34
C GLU A 85 -0.07 -8.13 -7.41
N LEU A 86 -0.75 -7.35 -6.58
CA LEU A 86 -2.08 -6.85 -6.86
C LEU A 86 -1.94 -5.62 -7.76
N PHE A 87 -2.74 -5.53 -8.82
CA PHE A 87 -2.79 -4.37 -9.68
C PHE A 87 -4.21 -3.79 -9.65
N ALA A 88 -4.33 -2.55 -9.21
CA ALA A 88 -5.53 -1.74 -9.24
C ALA A 88 -5.43 -0.78 -10.41
N ASP A 89 -6.35 -0.93 -11.36
CA ASP A 89 -6.47 -0.11 -12.56
C ASP A 89 -7.50 0.99 -12.31
N ASP A 90 -7.20 2.21 -12.78
CA ASP A 90 -8.08 3.38 -12.69
C ASP A 90 -8.57 3.73 -11.27
N ALA A 91 -7.69 3.70 -10.26
CA ALA A 91 -8.09 4.09 -8.90
C ALA A 91 -8.31 5.61 -8.80
N ASP A 92 -9.50 6.04 -8.39
CA ASP A 92 -9.77 7.45 -8.09
C ASP A 92 -9.43 7.73 -6.63
N ILE A 93 -8.16 8.11 -6.38
CA ILE A 93 -7.67 8.39 -5.03
C ILE A 93 -7.51 9.90 -4.86
N PRO A 94 -8.39 10.55 -4.06
CA PRO A 94 -8.34 11.98 -3.83
C PRO A 94 -6.96 12.46 -3.37
N GLY A 95 -6.42 13.41 -4.12
CA GLY A 95 -5.16 14.08 -3.82
C GLY A 95 -3.88 13.33 -4.25
N ILE A 96 -3.95 12.14 -4.84
CA ILE A 96 -2.79 11.48 -5.47
C ILE A 96 -2.74 11.79 -6.97
N GLY A 97 -3.84 11.56 -7.70
CA GLY A 97 -3.88 11.65 -9.16
C GLY A 97 -4.12 13.04 -9.77
N GLU A 98 -4.17 14.10 -8.94
CA GLU A 98 -4.39 15.49 -9.38
C GLU A 98 -5.62 15.68 -10.30
N GLY A 99 -6.69 14.92 -10.05
CA GLY A 99 -7.91 14.94 -10.86
C GLY A 99 -7.98 13.86 -11.94
N ASN A 100 -6.97 12.99 -12.04
CA ASN A 100 -6.97 11.78 -12.85
C ASN A 100 -6.99 10.52 -11.96
N THR A 101 -7.34 9.39 -12.57
CA THR A 101 -7.16 8.08 -11.95
C THR A 101 -5.67 7.70 -11.92
N VAL A 102 -5.32 6.81 -10.99
CA VAL A 102 -3.96 6.30 -10.84
C VAL A 102 -3.94 4.78 -10.87
N ASP A 103 -2.84 4.25 -11.41
CA ASP A 103 -2.57 2.82 -11.38
C ASP A 103 -1.82 2.48 -10.10
N VAL A 104 -2.30 1.47 -9.36
CA VAL A 104 -1.69 1.06 -8.09
C VAL A 104 -1.20 -0.38 -8.20
N TYR A 105 0.11 -0.56 -8.03
CA TYR A 105 0.72 -1.87 -7.89
C TYR A 105 1.03 -2.09 -6.42
N ALA A 106 0.76 -3.27 -5.90
CA ALA A 106 1.07 -3.60 -4.53
C ALA A 106 1.59 -5.02 -4.40
N LYS A 107 2.64 -5.20 -3.60
CA LYS A 107 3.25 -6.49 -3.33
C LYS A 107 3.31 -6.67 -1.82
N ILE A 108 2.70 -7.76 -1.36
CA ILE A 108 2.72 -8.15 0.04
C ILE A 108 3.68 -9.34 0.15
N LYS A 109 4.65 -9.24 1.05
CA LYS A 109 5.60 -10.31 1.36
C LYS A 109 5.54 -10.65 2.84
N ASP A 110 5.88 -11.89 3.16
CA ASP A 110 6.21 -12.29 4.52
C ASP A 110 7.59 -11.71 4.88
N SER A 111 7.67 -10.95 5.97
CA SER A 111 8.92 -10.35 6.47
C SER A 111 9.58 -11.18 7.59
N GLY A 112 9.04 -12.36 7.90
CA GLY A 112 9.46 -13.25 8.98
C GLY A 112 8.86 -12.90 10.34
N ASP A 113 8.62 -11.62 10.60
CA ASP A 113 7.93 -11.12 11.81
C ASP A 113 6.52 -10.62 11.50
N GLY A 114 6.05 -10.70 10.24
CA GLY A 114 4.75 -10.19 9.82
C GLY A 114 4.70 -10.01 8.31
N ALA A 115 4.20 -8.86 7.85
CA ALA A 115 4.07 -8.56 6.43
C ALA A 115 4.80 -7.27 6.04
N GLU A 116 5.49 -7.27 4.90
CA GLU A 116 5.93 -6.05 4.20
C GLU A 116 4.93 -5.76 3.08
N LEU A 117 4.37 -4.55 3.06
CA LEU A 117 3.55 -4.04 1.97
C LEU A 117 4.36 -3.00 1.17
N SER A 118 4.72 -3.32 -0.06
CA SER A 118 5.30 -2.39 -1.04
C SER A 118 4.22 -1.91 -2.00
N VAL A 119 4.06 -0.60 -2.18
CA VAL A 119 3.05 0.01 -3.05
C VAL A 119 3.69 1.01 -4.01
N TRP A 120 3.37 0.88 -5.29
CA TRP A 120 3.75 1.82 -6.33
C TRP A 120 2.50 2.49 -6.89
N PHE A 121 2.50 3.83 -6.91
CA PHE A 121 1.45 4.62 -7.55
C PHE A 121 2.01 5.18 -8.85
N TYR A 122 1.41 4.80 -9.97
CA TYR A 122 1.77 5.29 -11.30
C TYR A 122 0.78 6.37 -11.74
N LEU A 123 1.31 7.56 -12.04
CA LEU A 123 0.54 8.77 -12.31
C LEU A 123 0.38 9.05 -13.82
N GLY A 124 0.53 8.04 -14.68
CA GLY A 124 0.41 8.20 -16.14
C GLY A 124 1.68 8.66 -16.87
N GLY A 125 2.83 8.70 -16.19
CA GLY A 125 4.12 9.01 -16.80
C GLY A 125 5.31 8.85 -15.86
N ALA A 126 5.07 8.91 -14.55
CA ALA A 126 6.07 8.66 -13.52
C ALA A 126 5.44 7.93 -12.32
N TYR A 127 6.31 7.27 -11.56
CA TYR A 127 5.95 6.76 -10.24
C TYR A 127 6.00 7.88 -9.21
N LEU A 128 5.08 7.81 -8.26
CA LEU A 128 5.05 8.72 -7.14
C LEU A 128 6.33 8.61 -6.31
N GLN A 129 6.91 9.76 -5.98
CA GLN A 129 8.08 9.89 -5.12
C GLN A 129 8.06 11.23 -4.38
N SER A 130 8.77 11.33 -3.26
CA SER A 130 8.82 12.51 -2.40
C SER A 130 9.35 13.75 -3.10
N GLN A 131 10.31 13.55 -4.01
CA GLN A 131 10.94 14.58 -4.82
C GLN A 131 10.33 14.56 -6.22
N MET A 132 9.18 15.22 -6.37
CA MET A 132 8.70 15.75 -7.63
C MET A 132 8.33 17.21 -7.42
#